data_AF-A0A2V2CD74-F1
#
_entry.id   AF-A0A2V2CD74-F1
#
_cell.length_a   1.000
_cell.length_b   1.000
_cell.length_c   1.000
_cell.angle_alpha   90.00
_cell.angle_beta   90.00
_cell.angle_gamma   90.00
#
_symmetry.space_group_name_H-M   'P 1'
#
loop_
_entity.id
_entity.type
_entity.pdbx_description
1 polymer ?
#
loop_
_entity_poly.entity_id
_entity_poly.type
_entity_poly.pdbx_seq_one_letter_code
_entity_poly.pdbx_strand_id
1 'polypeptide(L)'
;MKKQEIWRELAQRELARRSFAEYLAYVQGRMWKRTRMAEFLAGRVQAFLETETGHAYDILLIETPPQHGKSMTVTESVPSWYLGKHPESRIIMASYNEGFAERFLRRNKEKIRRFGKNLFG
;
A
#
# COMPACT_ATOMS: atom_id res chain seq x y z
N MET A 1 21.66 -16.39 -17.10
CA MET A 1 20.73 -15.24 -17.16
C MET A 1 19.39 -15.52 -16.49
N LYS A 2 18.56 -16.49 -16.96
CA LYS A 2 17.20 -16.74 -16.41
C LYS A 2 17.09 -16.95 -14.89
N LYS A 3 18.05 -17.64 -14.26
CA LYS A 3 18.02 -17.90 -12.80
C LYS A 3 18.13 -16.62 -11.97
N GLN A 4 18.97 -15.67 -12.39
CA GLN A 4 19.15 -14.39 -11.69
C GLN A 4 17.89 -13.52 -11.77
N GLU A 5 17.20 -13.53 -12.90
CA GLU A 5 15.95 -12.79 -13.10
C GLU A 5 14.83 -13.33 -12.19
N ILE A 6 14.70 -14.66 -12.09
CA ILE A 6 13.74 -15.29 -11.18
C ILE A 6 14.03 -14.92 -9.73
N TRP A 7 15.29 -15.01 -9.28
CA TRP A 7 15.67 -14.61 -7.92
C TRP A 7 15.38 -13.13 -7.65
N ARG A 8 15.63 -12.26 -8.63
CA ARG A 8 15.34 -10.83 -8.52
C ARG A 8 13.84 -10.59 -8.35
N GLU A 9 13.01 -11.24 -9.15
CA GLU A 9 11.55 -11.13 -9.05
C GLU A 9 11.04 -11.65 -7.70
N LEU A 10 11.52 -12.81 -7.24
CA LEU A 10 11.16 -13.36 -5.94
C LEU A 10 11.57 -12.43 -4.79
N ALA A 11 12.78 -11.86 -4.85
CA ALA A 11 13.25 -10.89 -3.87
C ALA A 11 12.37 -9.62 -3.87
N GLN A 12 11.97 -9.12 -5.04
CA GLN A 12 11.08 -7.96 -5.15
C GLN A 12 9.70 -8.24 -4.55
N ARG A 13 9.14 -9.43 -4.79
CA ARG A 13 7.86 -9.85 -4.20
C ARG A 13 7.95 -9.93 -2.68
N GLU A 14 9.00 -10.55 -2.16
CA GLU A 14 9.21 -10.67 -0.72
C GLU A 14 9.39 -9.30 -0.06
N LEU A 15 10.15 -8.42 -0.70
CA LEU A 15 10.30 -7.03 -0.23
C LEU A 15 8.96 -6.29 -0.25
N ALA A 16 8.16 -6.40 -1.32
CA ALA A 16 6.84 -5.79 -1.40
C ALA A 16 5.85 -6.36 -0.38
N ARG A 17 5.99 -7.64 0.00
CA ARG A 17 5.20 -8.24 1.07
C ARG A 17 5.53 -7.64 2.45
N ARG A 18 6.83 -7.41 2.73
CA ARG A 18 7.29 -6.91 4.03
C ARG A 18 7.26 -5.40 4.18
N SER A 19 7.55 -4.66 3.11
CA SER A 19 7.69 -3.21 3.12
C SER A 19 6.62 -2.54 2.27
N PHE A 20 5.86 -1.64 2.88
CA PHE A 20 4.84 -0.89 2.18
C PHE A 20 5.43 0.07 1.14
N ALA A 21 6.63 0.62 1.37
CA ALA A 21 7.32 1.44 0.39
C ALA A 21 7.68 0.63 -0.88
N GLU A 22 8.15 -0.61 -0.69
CA GLU A 22 8.44 -1.52 -1.82
C GLU A 22 7.16 -2.00 -2.50
N TYR A 23 6.08 -2.21 -1.75
CA TYR A 23 4.77 -2.50 -2.31
C TYR A 23 4.32 -1.40 -3.26
N LEU A 24 4.42 -0.12 -2.88
CA LEU A 24 4.07 1.02 -3.74
C LEU A 24 4.85 0.98 -5.06
N ALA A 25 6.16 0.76 -4.98
CA ALA A 25 7.02 0.64 -6.15
C ALA A 25 6.58 -0.52 -7.06
N TYR A 26 6.20 -1.65 -6.47
CA TYR A 26 5.78 -2.85 -7.20
C TYR A 26 4.44 -2.65 -7.90
N VAL A 27 3.41 -2.14 -7.21
CA VAL A 27 2.04 -2.10 -7.73
C VAL A 27 1.71 -0.87 -8.59
N GLN A 28 2.44 0.24 -8.40
CA GLN A 28 2.19 1.47 -9.17
C GLN A 28 2.88 1.44 -10.54
N GLY A 29 3.84 0.54 -10.74
CA GLY A 29 4.49 0.28 -12.02
C GLY A 29 5.59 1.29 -12.40
N ARG A 30 6.17 1.08 -13.58
CA ARG A 30 7.43 1.73 -14.02
C ARG A 30 7.38 3.25 -14.16
N MET A 31 6.19 3.81 -14.38
CA MET A 31 6.01 5.27 -14.53
C MET A 31 6.03 6.00 -13.17
N TRP A 32 5.81 5.27 -12.08
CA TRP A 32 5.86 5.85 -10.75
C TRP A 32 7.30 6.09 -10.32
N LYS A 33 7.55 7.31 -9.82
CA LYS A 33 8.85 7.69 -9.28
C LYS A 33 8.77 7.68 -7.77
N ARG A 34 9.73 7.00 -7.17
CA ARG A 34 9.94 7.02 -5.73
C ARG A 34 10.36 8.42 -5.31
N THR A 35 9.61 9.02 -4.39
CA THR A 35 9.89 10.35 -3.84
C THR A 35 10.14 10.23 -2.35
N ARG A 36 10.93 11.17 -1.79
CA ARG A 36 11.17 11.24 -0.34
C ARG A 36 9.87 11.31 0.46
N MET A 37 8.88 12.03 -0.06
CA MET A 37 7.56 12.14 0.57
C MET A 37 6.81 10.81 0.58
N ALA A 38 6.81 10.08 -0.54
CA ALA A 38 6.12 8.80 -0.62
C ALA A 38 6.79 7.75 0.29
N GLU A 39 8.12 7.72 0.34
CA GLU A 39 8.88 6.86 1.25
C GLU A 39 8.58 7.20 2.71
N PHE A 40 8.61 8.48 3.06
CA PHE A 40 8.33 8.96 4.40
C PHE A 40 6.92 8.55 4.84
N LEU A 41 5.90 8.86 4.02
CA LEU A 41 4.52 8.47 4.32
C LEU A 41 4.37 6.96 4.42
N ALA A 42 4.97 6.19 3.50
CA ALA A 42 4.88 4.73 3.52
C ALA A 42 5.47 4.15 4.80
N GLY A 43 6.65 4.63 5.22
CA GLY A 43 7.28 4.21 6.47
C GLY A 43 6.46 4.55 7.71
N ARG A 44 5.91 5.77 7.79
CA ARG A 44 5.06 6.18 8.91
C ARG A 44 3.76 5.40 8.99
N VAL A 45 3.11 5.15 7.85
CA VAL A 45 1.88 4.36 7.80
C VAL A 45 2.14 2.90 8.17
N GLN A 46 3.20 2.30 7.64
CA GLN A 46 3.55 0.93 8.02
C GLN A 46 3.85 0.82 9.51
N ALA A 47 4.68 1.70 10.06
CA ALA A 47 5.00 1.70 11.48
C ALA A 47 3.72 1.84 12.33
N PHE A 48 2.80 2.73 11.95
CA PHE A 48 1.53 2.89 12.63
C PHE A 48 0.66 1.63 12.62
N LEU A 49 0.59 0.92 11.48
CA LEU A 49 -0.22 -0.29 11.33
C LEU A 49 0.37 -1.51 12.03
N GLU A 50 1.69 -1.56 12.22
CA GLU A 50 2.40 -2.74 12.75
C GLU A 50 2.83 -2.57 14.22
N THR A 51 2.72 -1.37 14.79
CA THR A 51 3.06 -1.13 16.19
C THR A 51 1.88 -1.48 17.09
N GLU A 52 2.09 -2.41 18.02
CA GLU A 52 1.14 -2.66 19.11
C GLU A 52 1.35 -1.62 20.21
N THR A 53 0.39 -0.71 20.36
CA THR A 53 0.46 0.38 21.35
C THR A 53 -0.16 0.02 22.69
N GLY A 54 -1.03 -0.99 22.73
CA GLY A 54 -1.87 -1.32 23.89
C GLY A 54 -3.05 -0.36 24.10
N HIS A 55 -3.23 0.63 23.22
CA HIS A 55 -4.39 1.52 23.27
C HIS A 55 -5.64 0.83 22.72
N ALA A 56 -6.82 1.26 23.17
CA ALA A 56 -8.09 0.82 22.59
C ALA A 56 -8.25 1.28 21.12
N TYR A 57 -7.69 2.45 20.81
CA TYR A 57 -7.71 3.04 19.48
C TYR A 57 -6.42 3.82 19.22
N ASP A 58 -5.84 3.64 18.05
CA ASP A 58 -4.76 4.46 17.53
C ASP A 58 -5.26 5.33 16.39
N ILE A 59 -4.81 6.58 16.34
CA ILE A 59 -5.23 7.57 15.34
C ILE A 59 -3.99 8.17 14.68
N LEU A 60 -3.93 8.08 13.35
CA LEU A 60 -2.91 8.74 12.53
C LEU A 60 -3.55 9.88 11.72
N LEU A 61 -3.15 11.12 12.01
CA LEU A 61 -3.51 12.29 11.22
C LEU A 61 -2.41 12.59 10.19
N ILE A 62 -2.79 12.71 8.91
CA ILE A 62 -1.86 13.00 7.81
C ILE A 62 -2.26 14.31 7.15
N GLU A 63 -1.51 15.37 7.44
CA GLU A 63 -1.66 16.67 6.80
C GLU A 63 -0.50 16.92 5.83
N THR A 64 -0.82 17.05 4.54
CA THR A 64 0.18 17.32 3.50
C THR A 64 -0.41 18.19 2.41
N PRO A 65 0.40 18.98 1.68
CA PRO A 65 -0.10 19.82 0.61
C PRO A 65 -0.79 19.01 -0.52
N PRO A 66 -1.66 19.64 -1.34
CA PRO A 66 -2.29 18.99 -2.49
C PRO A 66 -1.23 18.52 -3.50
N GLN A 67 -1.55 17.50 -4.30
CA GLN A 67 -0.67 16.94 -5.35
C GLN A 67 0.64 16.28 -4.87
N HIS A 68 0.79 15.98 -3.59
CA HIS A 68 1.98 15.30 -3.03
C HIS A 68 1.87 13.77 -2.96
N GLY A 69 0.95 13.18 -3.73
CA GLY A 69 0.78 11.73 -3.78
C GLY A 69 0.12 11.08 -2.56
N LYS A 70 -0.33 11.85 -1.55
CA LYS A 70 -0.92 11.32 -0.32
C LYS A 70 -2.06 10.32 -0.55
N SER A 71 -3.04 10.63 -1.41
CA SER A 71 -4.18 9.74 -1.67
C SER A 71 -3.75 8.46 -2.41
N MET A 72 -2.76 8.57 -3.30
CA MET A 72 -2.20 7.42 -4.00
C MET A 72 -1.44 6.50 -3.03
N THR A 73 -0.63 7.08 -2.14
CA THR A 73 0.12 6.33 -1.12
C THR A 73 -0.82 5.72 -0.09
N VAL A 74 -1.73 6.50 0.49
CA VAL A 74 -2.57 6.04 1.61
C VAL A 74 -3.83 5.36 1.09
N THR A 75 -4.79 6.15 0.59
CA THR A 75 -6.14 5.70 0.28
C THR A 75 -6.18 4.63 -0.82
N GLU A 76 -5.35 4.74 -1.84
CA GLU A 76 -5.36 3.83 -2.99
C GLU A 76 -4.52 2.57 -2.83
N SER A 77 -3.64 2.49 -1.82
CA SER A 77 -2.64 1.41 -1.74
C SER A 77 -2.55 0.72 -0.37
N VAL A 78 -2.85 1.43 0.73
CA VAL A 78 -2.81 0.82 2.06
C VAL A 78 -3.81 -0.32 2.18
N PRO A 79 -5.10 -0.17 1.78
CA PRO A 79 -6.06 -1.26 1.93
C PRO A 79 -5.66 -2.53 1.19
N SER A 80 -5.16 -2.41 -0.04
CA SER A 80 -4.74 -3.58 -0.83
C SER A 80 -3.48 -4.27 -0.30
N TRP A 81 -2.57 -3.54 0.34
CA TRP A 81 -1.40 -4.13 1.00
C TRP A 81 -1.80 -4.81 2.31
N TYR A 82 -2.57 -4.11 3.15
CA TYR A 82 -2.96 -4.60 4.47
C TYR A 82 -3.87 -5.83 4.37
N LEU A 83 -4.90 -5.81 3.51
CA LEU A 83 -5.75 -6.98 3.28
C LEU A 83 -5.01 -8.16 2.66
N GLY A 84 -3.95 -7.89 1.88
CA GLY A 84 -3.07 -8.94 1.39
C GLY A 84 -2.37 -9.69 2.52
N LYS A 85 -1.91 -8.97 3.55
CA LYS A 85 -1.27 -9.57 4.74
C LYS A 85 -2.28 -10.12 5.75
N HIS A 86 -3.47 -9.53 5.81
CA HIS A 86 -4.51 -9.82 6.79
C HIS A 86 -5.86 -10.05 6.08
N PRO A 87 -6.06 -11.22 5.45
CA PRO A 87 -7.24 -11.47 4.59
C PRO A 87 -8.57 -11.43 5.35
N GLU A 88 -8.56 -11.74 6.65
CA GLU A 88 -9.76 -11.72 7.52
C GLU A 88 -10.07 -10.33 8.10
N SER A 89 -9.21 -9.35 7.85
CA SER A 89 -9.41 -7.98 8.34
C SER A 89 -10.48 -7.24 7.54
N ARG A 90 -11.10 -6.24 8.17
CA ARG A 90 -12.10 -5.37 7.55
C ARG A 90 -11.59 -3.94 7.53
N ILE A 91 -11.71 -3.28 6.38
CA ILE A 91 -11.32 -1.88 6.19
C ILE A 91 -12.52 -1.10 5.68
N ILE A 92 -12.78 0.04 6.32
CA ILE A 92 -13.77 1.01 5.86
C ILE A 92 -13.02 2.20 5.26
N MET A 93 -13.51 2.67 4.11
CA MET A 93 -12.98 3.86 3.44
C MET A 93 -14.09 4.89 3.31
N ALA A 94 -13.86 6.07 3.86
CA ALA A 94 -14.75 7.21 3.75
C ALA A 94 -14.09 8.34 2.95
N SER A 95 -14.88 9.06 2.17
CA SER A 95 -14.45 10.19 1.35
C SER A 95 -15.57 11.22 1.28
N TYR A 96 -15.21 12.48 1.02
CA TYR A 96 -16.15 13.59 0.91
C TYR A 96 -17.18 13.42 -0.22
N ASN A 97 -16.79 12.80 -1.33
CA ASN A 97 -17.68 12.53 -2.45
C ASN A 97 -17.60 11.04 -2.83
N GLU A 98 -18.77 10.47 -3.12
CA GLU A 98 -19.00 9.09 -3.55
C GLU A 98 -18.10 8.68 -4.73
N GLY A 99 -17.97 9.52 -5.75
CA GLY A 99 -17.15 9.21 -6.93
C GLY A 99 -15.66 9.01 -6.60
N PHE A 100 -15.14 9.70 -5.59
CA PHE A 100 -13.78 9.46 -5.10
C PHE A 100 -13.68 8.13 -4.34
N ALA A 101 -14.67 7.82 -3.48
CA ALA A 101 -14.72 6.56 -2.74
C ALA A 101 -14.72 5.36 -3.70
N GLU A 102 -15.61 5.36 -4.70
CA GLU A 102 -15.69 4.29 -5.70
C GLU A 102 -14.38 4.10 -6.47
N ARG A 103 -13.75 5.21 -6.88
CA ARG A 103 -12.48 5.16 -7.59
C ARG A 103 -11.39 4.51 -6.75
N PHE A 104 -11.29 4.88 -5.47
CA PHE A 104 -10.27 4.33 -4.57
C PHE A 104 -10.53 2.84 -4.26
N LEU A 105 -11.80 2.46 -4.04
CA LEU A 105 -12.18 1.06 -3.88
C LEU A 105 -11.83 0.23 -5.12
N ARG A 106 -12.16 0.73 -6.32
CA ARG A 106 -11.82 0.06 -7.58
C ARG A 106 -10.32 -0.15 -7.73
N ARG A 107 -9.50 0.86 -7.43
CA ARG A 107 -8.03 0.78 -7.50
C ARG A 107 -7.45 -0.26 -6.54
N ASN A 108 -7.93 -0.31 -5.31
CA ASN A 108 -7.49 -1.32 -4.34
C ASN A 108 -7.88 -2.74 -4.78
N LYS A 109 -9.13 -2.91 -5.25
CA LYS A 109 -9.61 -4.21 -5.77
C LYS A 109 -8.80 -4.68 -6.98
N GLU A 110 -8.43 -3.77 -7.86
CA GLU A 110 -7.59 -4.05 -9.02
C GLU A 110 -6.18 -4.49 -8.60
N LYS A 111 -5.58 -3.82 -7.61
CA LYS A 111 -4.27 -4.22 -7.05
C LYS A 111 -4.30 -5.61 -6.43
N ILE A 112 -5.33 -5.92 -5.64
CA ILE A 112 -5.51 -7.27 -5.07
C ILE A 112 -5.66 -8.31 -6.19
N ARG A 113 -6.51 -8.05 -7.19
CA ARG A 113 -6.71 -8.97 -8.32
C ARG A 113 -5.43 -9.23 -9.12
N ARG A 114 -4.63 -8.20 -9.36
CA ARG A 114 -3.41 -8.29 -10.19
C ARG A 114 -2.22 -8.86 -9.44
N PHE A 115 -2.02 -8.44 -8.19
CA PHE A 115 -0.79 -8.70 -7.46
C PHE A 115 -0.99 -9.59 -6.24
N GLY A 116 -2.22 -9.74 -5.75
CA GLY A 116 -2.55 -10.43 -4.50
C GLY A 116 -2.00 -11.85 -4.45
N LYS A 117 -2.35 -12.68 -5.45
CA LYS A 117 -1.92 -14.07 -5.53
C LYS A 117 -0.39 -14.23 -5.56
N ASN A 118 0.30 -13.32 -6.25
CA ASN A 118 1.75 -13.40 -6.44
C ASN A 118 2.54 -12.89 -5.23
N LEU A 119 1.97 -11.99 -4.43
CA LEU A 119 2.62 -11.37 -3.27
C LEU A 119 2.26 -12.05 -1.95
N PHE A 120 1.01 -12.48 -1.80
CA PHE A 120 0.46 -12.87 -0.51
C PHE A 120 0.13 -14.36 -0.38
N GLY A 121 -0.08 -15.06 -1.49
CA GLY A 121 -0.43 -16.48 -1.55
C GLY A 121 -1.88 -16.70 -1.94
#